data_AF-A0A950J793-F1
#
_entry.id   AF-A0A950J793-F1
#
_cell.length_a   1.000
_cell.length_b   1.000
_cell.length_c   1.000
_cell.angle_alpha   90.00
_cell.angle_beta   90.00
_cell.angle_gamma   90.00
#
_symmetry.space_group_name_H-M   'P 1'
#
loop_
_entity.id
_entity.type
_entity.pdbx_description
1 polymer ?
#
loop_
_entity_poly.entity_id
_entity_poly.type
_entity_poly.pdbx_seq_one_letter_code
_entity_poly.pdbx_strand_id
1 'polypeptide(L)'
;IAWQNNNGAVGLWLMNGTAPAAETGMSNPGAGWQLVSVDHFTPNGQPDLLLQNSNGPMQLWEMNGTSLAAAVNLPNPGAGWQSVNGHPFAVG
;
A
#
# COMPACT_ATOMS: atom_id res chain seq x y z
N ILE A 1 2.79 8.99 -6.67
CA ILE A 1 4.03 8.21 -6.43
C ILE A 1 4.06 7.82 -4.97
N ALA A 2 4.40 6.58 -4.66
CA ALA A 2 4.56 6.11 -3.28
C ALA A 2 6.04 5.90 -2.94
N TRP A 3 6.41 6.26 -1.72
CA TRP A 3 7.73 6.13 -1.15
C TRP A 3 7.63 5.33 0.14
N GLN A 4 8.66 4.56 0.46
CA GLN A 4 8.76 3.91 1.76
C GLN A 4 10.14 4.14 2.37
N ASN A 5 10.16 4.46 3.66
CA ASN A 5 11.36 4.51 4.47
C ASN A 5 11.65 3.13 5.10
N ASN A 6 12.93 2.84 5.37
CA ASN A 6 13.37 1.60 6.01
C ASN A 6 12.74 1.37 7.40
N ASN A 7 12.24 2.41 8.07
CA ASN A 7 11.52 2.29 9.33
C ASN A 7 10.04 1.90 9.18
N GLY A 8 9.57 1.65 7.95
CA GLY A 8 8.21 1.26 7.60
C GLY A 8 7.32 2.42 7.14
N ALA A 9 7.67 3.68 7.43
CA ALA A 9 6.84 4.83 7.11
C ALA A 9 6.61 4.97 5.61
N VAL A 10 5.36 5.24 5.22
CA VAL A 10 4.95 5.45 3.83
C VAL A 10 4.72 6.93 3.59
N GLY A 11 5.24 7.43 2.47
CA GLY A 11 5.00 8.79 1.97
C GLY A 11 4.37 8.74 0.59
N LEU A 12 3.48 9.69 0.30
CA LEU A 12 2.83 9.80 -1.01
C LEU A 12 3.07 11.18 -1.60
N TRP A 13 3.40 11.21 -2.89
CA TRP A 13 3.42 12.41 -3.71
C TRP A 13 2.28 12.35 -4.72
N LEU A 14 1.38 13.32 -4.64
CA LEU A 14 0.40 13.60 -5.68
C LEU A 14 1.09 14.43 -6.75
N MET A 15 1.14 13.94 -7.99
CA MET A 15 1.87 14.59 -9.07
C MET A 15 0.93 15.36 -9.99
N ASN A 16 1.35 16.55 -10.43
CA ASN A 16 0.78 17.28 -11.55
C ASN A 16 1.84 17.37 -12.66
N GLY A 17 1.74 16.48 -13.64
CA GLY A 17 2.81 16.26 -14.62
C GLY A 17 4.08 15.76 -13.92
N THR A 18 5.19 16.48 -14.08
CA THR A 18 6.48 16.15 -13.46
C THR A 18 6.72 16.81 -12.10
N ALA A 19 5.77 17.63 -11.61
CA ALA A 19 5.90 18.34 -10.34
C ALA A 19 5.01 17.71 -9.25
N PRO A 20 5.51 17.53 -8.01
CA PRO A 20 4.67 17.20 -6.87
C PRO A 20 3.71 18.38 -6.59
N ALA A 21 2.41 18.11 -6.62
CA ALA A 21 1.36 19.05 -6.23
C ALA A 21 1.07 19.01 -4.73
N ALA A 22 1.23 17.84 -4.11
CA ALA A 22 1.10 17.66 -2.67
C ALA A 22 1.96 16.48 -2.19
N GLU A 23 2.42 16.58 -0.95
CA GLU A 23 3.18 15.54 -0.27
C GLU A 23 2.50 15.21 1.06
N THR A 24 2.34 13.93 1.36
CA THR A 24 1.80 13.49 2.65
C THR A 24 2.63 12.35 3.25
N GLY A 25 2.69 12.32 4.57
CA GLY A 25 3.13 11.16 5.32
C GLY A 25 1.91 10.37 5.80
N MET A 26 1.99 9.05 5.73
CA MET A 26 0.99 8.15 6.29
C MET A 26 1.40 7.64 7.67
N SER A 27 0.47 7.00 8.36
CA SER A 27 0.76 6.23 9.58
C SER A 27 1.92 5.26 9.33
N ASN A 28 2.82 5.11 10.30
CA ASN A 28 3.94 4.17 10.18
C ASN A 28 3.50 2.78 10.71
N PRO A 29 3.42 1.74 9.85
CA PRO A 29 3.08 0.39 10.27
C PRO A 29 4.22 -0.31 11.02
N GLY A 30 5.44 0.23 10.96
CA GLY A 30 6.66 -0.27 11.57
C GLY A 30 7.57 -0.98 10.58
N ALA A 31 8.86 -1.10 10.96
CA ALA A 31 9.95 -1.56 10.07
C ALA A 31 9.77 -2.97 9.49
N GLY A 32 8.93 -3.81 10.11
CA GLY A 32 8.61 -5.14 9.59
C GLY A 32 7.72 -5.13 8.34
N TRP A 33 7.06 -4.01 8.03
CA TRP A 33 6.15 -3.90 6.89
C TRP A 33 6.82 -3.30 5.67
N GLN A 34 6.52 -3.85 4.50
CA GLN A 34 7.01 -3.40 3.20
C GLN A 34 5.83 -3.08 2.29
N LEU A 35 5.92 -1.97 1.56
CA LEU A 35 4.99 -1.61 0.50
C LEU A 35 5.27 -2.50 -0.71
N VAL A 36 4.27 -3.28 -1.09
CA VAL A 36 4.36 -4.27 -2.17
C VAL A 36 3.83 -3.71 -3.47
N SER A 37 2.69 -3.01 -3.41
CA SER A 37 2.02 -2.54 -4.62
C SER A 37 1.17 -1.29 -4.35
N VAL A 38 0.93 -0.54 -5.42
CA VAL A 38 -0.02 0.56 -5.51
C VAL A 38 -0.94 0.25 -6.67
N ASP A 39 -2.20 -0.10 -6.40
CA ASP A 39 -3.14 -0.54 -7.45
C ASP A 39 -4.61 -0.42 -7.03
N HIS A 40 -5.55 -0.61 -7.95
CA HIS A 40 -6.99 -0.52 -7.70
C HIS A 40 -7.53 -1.85 -7.17
N PHE A 41 -7.33 -2.10 -5.87
CA PHE A 41 -7.84 -3.29 -5.20
C PHE A 41 -9.33 -3.18 -4.84
N THR A 42 -9.82 -1.96 -4.65
CA THR A 42 -11.22 -1.66 -4.33
C THR A 42 -11.92 -0.89 -5.45
N PRO A 43 -13.27 -0.96 -5.54
CA PRO A 43 -14.04 -0.29 -6.59
C PRO A 43 -14.24 1.22 -6.33
N ASN A 44 -13.43 1.86 -5.49
CA ASN A 44 -13.57 3.27 -5.11
C ASN A 44 -13.01 4.25 -6.17
N GLY A 45 -12.40 3.73 -7.25
CA GLY A 45 -11.80 4.51 -8.34
C GLY A 45 -10.48 5.18 -7.97
N GLN A 46 -9.85 4.81 -6.85
CA GLN A 46 -8.59 5.37 -6.37
C GLN A 46 -7.57 4.25 -6.12
N PRO A 47 -6.28 4.47 -6.36
CA PRO A 47 -5.26 3.46 -6.06
C PRO A 47 -5.13 3.24 -4.55
N ASP A 48 -5.18 1.98 -4.13
CA ASP A 48 -4.94 1.51 -2.78
C ASP A 48 -3.49 1.04 -2.60
N LEU A 49 -3.07 0.75 -1.37
CA LEU A 49 -1.72 0.26 -1.07
C LEU A 49 -1.77 -1.16 -0.50
N LEU A 50 -0.96 -2.06 -1.06
CA LEU A 50 -0.77 -3.39 -0.50
C LEU A 50 0.54 -3.45 0.27
N LEU A 51 0.48 -3.82 1.55
CA LEU A 51 1.64 -4.00 2.41
C LEU A 51 1.74 -5.45 2.89
N GLN A 52 2.97 -5.93 3.03
CA GLN A 52 3.25 -7.23 3.62
C GLN A 52 4.27 -7.08 4.75
N ASN A 53 4.00 -7.73 5.87
CA ASN A 53 4.96 -7.85 6.95
C ASN A 53 5.92 -9.02 6.70
N SER A 54 7.17 -8.86 7.09
CA SER A 54 8.22 -9.89 7.09
C SER A 54 7.82 -11.21 7.78
N ASN A 55 6.88 -11.19 8.72
CA ASN A 55 6.36 -12.40 9.37
C ASN A 55 5.17 -13.04 8.62
N GLY A 56 4.78 -12.53 7.45
CA GLY A 56 3.76 -13.08 6.56
C GLY A 56 2.47 -12.25 6.37
N PRO A 57 1.83 -11.70 7.43
CA PRO A 57 0.60 -10.93 7.36
C PRO A 57 0.60 -9.86 6.29
N MET A 58 -0.57 -9.66 5.70
CA MET A 58 -0.78 -8.67 4.66
C MET A 58 -1.86 -7.69 5.08
N GLN A 59 -1.71 -6.44 4.64
CA GLN A 59 -2.69 -5.38 4.84
C GLN A 59 -2.97 -4.69 3.51
N LEU A 60 -4.26 -4.54 3.21
CA LEU A 60 -4.72 -3.62 2.18
C LEU A 60 -5.08 -2.30 2.86
N TRP A 61 -4.44 -1.23 2.44
CA TRP A 61 -4.76 0.13 2.86
C TRP A 61 -5.62 0.76 1.78
N GLU A 62 -6.91 0.85 2.05
CA GLU A 62 -7.87 1.51 1.17
C GLU A 62 -7.67 3.02 1.25
N MET A 63 -7.51 3.66 0.10
CA MET A 63 -7.14 5.07 0.02
C MET A 63 -8.28 5.94 -0.50
N ASN A 64 -8.42 7.13 0.07
CA ASN A 64 -9.19 8.23 -0.50
C ASN A 64 -8.24 9.39 -0.76
N GLY A 65 -7.71 9.43 -1.98
CA GLY A 65 -6.62 10.31 -2.39
C GLY A 65 -5.36 9.96 -1.63
N THR A 66 -4.91 10.92 -0.82
CA THR A 66 -3.74 10.77 0.05
C THR A 66 -4.08 10.38 1.48
N SER A 67 -5.35 10.11 1.78
CA SER A 67 -5.85 9.78 3.11
C SER A 67 -6.16 8.29 3.23
N LEU A 68 -5.81 7.68 4.35
CA LEU A 68 -6.17 6.30 4.67
C LEU A 68 -7.66 6.23 5.02
N ALA A 69 -8.47 5.58 4.18
CA ALA A 69 -9.89 5.38 4.44
C ALA A 69 -10.10 4.18 5.37
N ALA A 70 -9.41 3.06 5.11
CA ALA A 70 -9.45 1.86 5.94
C ALA A 70 -8.15 1.05 5.82
N ALA A 71 -7.87 0.25 6.84
CA ALA A 71 -6.81 -0.76 6.81
C ALA A 71 -7.42 -2.14 7.04
N VAL A 72 -7.36 -2.99 6.03
CA VAL A 72 -7.96 -4.32 6.02
C VAL A 72 -6.86 -5.36 6.16
N ASN A 73 -6.95 -6.21 7.20
CA ASN A 73 -6.07 -7.37 7.31
C ASN A 73 -6.50 -8.43 6.31
N LEU A 74 -5.57 -8.88 5.47
CA LEU A 74 -5.78 -9.96 4.52
C LEU A 74 -5.32 -11.30 5.11
N PRO A 75 -5.78 -12.44 4.55
CA PRO A 75 -5.27 -13.75 4.94
C PRO A 75 -3.74 -13.82 4.87
N ASN A 76 -3.12 -14.39 5.91
CA ASN A 76 -1.66 -14.54 5.98
C ASN A 76 -1.23 -15.80 5.19
N PRO A 77 -0.46 -15.65 4.09
CA PRO A 77 0.04 -16.81 3.34
C PRO A 77 1.12 -17.60 4.12
N GLY A 78 1.69 -17.02 5.18
CA GLY A 78 2.76 -17.58 6.01
C GLY A 78 4.11 -16.94 5.73
N ALA A 79 5.03 -17.02 6.70
CA ALA A 79 6.34 -16.34 6.64
C ALA A 79 7.27 -16.80 5.50
N GLY A 80 6.99 -17.96 4.88
CA GLY A 80 7.72 -18.45 3.72
C GLY A 80 7.31 -17.84 2.38
N TRP A 81 6.27 -17.01 2.35
CA TRP A 81 5.73 -16.42 1.13
C TRP A 81 5.98 -14.92 1.07
N GLN A 82 6.33 -14.44 -0.11
CA GLN A 82 6.50 -13.03 -0.41
C GLN A 82 5.66 -12.69 -1.63
N SER A 83 4.94 -11.57 -1.57
CA SER A 83 4.26 -11.05 -2.75
C SER A 83 5.29 -10.49 -3.73
N VAL A 84 5.16 -10.89 -4.99
CA VAL A 84 6.04 -10.45 -6.10
C VAL A 84 5.35 -9.44 -7.02
N ASN A 85 4.02 -9.37 -6.96
CA ASN A 85 3.20 -8.42 -7.68
C ASN A 85 1.83 -8.35 -6.99
N GLY A 86 1.40 -7.17 -6.59
CA GLY A 86 0.07 -6.94 -6.02
C GLY A 86 -0.86 -6.32 -7.05
N HIS A 87 -1.30 -7.09 -8.04
CA HIS A 87 -2.42 -6.72 -8.91
C HIS A 87 -3.55 -7.73 -8.70
N PRO A 88 -4.79 -7.31 -8.45
CA PRO A 88 -5.90 -8.24 -8.30
C PRO A 88 -6.18 -8.97 -9.61
N PHE A 89 -6.36 -10.29 -9.58
CA PHE A 89 -6.93 -11.00 -10.72
C PHE A 89 -8.42 -10.67 -10.82
N ALA A 90 -8.89 -10.31 -12.01
CA ALA A 90 -10.31 -10.08 -12.23
C ALA A 90 -11.08 -11.41 -12.03
N VAL A 91 -12.10 -11.38 -11.19
CA VAL A 91 -13.14 -12.41 -11.21
C VAL A 91 -14.05 -12.05 -12.38
N GLY A 92 -14.12 -12.92 -13.40
CA GLY A 92 -15.00 -12.76 -14.55
C GLY A 92 -16.47 -12.90 -14.20
#